data_AF-A0A2P5X4V3-F1
#
_entry.id   AF-A0A2P5X4V3-F1
#
_cell.length_a   1.000
_cell.length_b   1.000
_cell.length_c   1.000
_cell.angle_alpha   90.00
_cell.angle_beta   90.00
_cell.angle_gamma   90.00
#
_symmetry.space_group_name_H-M   'P 1'
#
loop_
_entity.id
_entity.type
_entity.pdbx_description
1 polymer ?
#
loop_
_entity_poly.entity_id
_entity_poly.type
_entity_poly.pdbx_seq_one_letter_code
_entity_poly.pdbx_strand_id
1 'polypeptide(L)'
;MNTKILDMRSLAQANSYILLHIDKLSPYRQEFLESQQAAYDGIQISKRTENKLLVEKFPKWLANQMEAEQVDADVIALARGPHKVVSTYDGFIVNGFRVHTKKHEQHCVLPLPLTCQKDFEIRNLC
;
A
#
# COMPACT_ATOMS: atom_id res chain seq x y z
N MET A 1 6.34 -12.15 19.14
CA MET A 1 6.25 -11.68 17.74
C MET A 1 7.66 -11.65 17.18
N ASN A 2 7.87 -12.19 15.99
CA ASN A 2 9.19 -12.15 15.36
C ASN A 2 9.30 -10.85 14.55
N THR A 3 10.46 -10.20 14.57
CA THR A 3 10.74 -9.00 13.80
C THR A 3 11.71 -9.32 12.67
N LYS A 4 11.43 -8.84 11.47
CA LYS A 4 12.28 -9.00 10.29
C LYS A 4 12.65 -7.63 9.75
N ILE A 5 13.92 -7.47 9.38
CA ILE A 5 14.39 -6.32 8.62
C ILE A 5 14.14 -6.62 7.14
N LEU A 6 13.37 -5.75 6.47
CA LEU A 6 13.17 -5.84 5.03
C LEU A 6 14.42 -5.39 4.29
N ASP A 7 14.78 -6.14 3.24
CA ASP A 7 15.77 -5.68 2.27
C ASP A 7 15.18 -4.53 1.43
N MET A 8 16.04 -3.80 0.73
CA MET A 8 15.64 -2.62 -0.05
C MET A 8 14.56 -2.95 -1.10
N ARG A 9 14.63 -4.16 -1.68
CA ARG A 9 13.69 -4.61 -2.71
C ARG A 9 12.30 -4.86 -2.13
N SER A 10 12.22 -5.58 -1.01
CA SER A 10 10.98 -5.88 -0.31
C SER A 10 10.34 -4.61 0.24
N LEU A 11 11.17 -3.68 0.73
CA LEU A 11 10.71 -2.38 1.21
C LEU A 11 10.10 -1.55 0.07
N ALA A 12 10.78 -1.47 -1.08
CA ALA A 12 10.26 -0.79 -2.26
C ALA A 12 8.95 -1.43 -2.77
N GLN A 13 8.89 -2.76 -2.80
CA GLN A 13 7.68 -3.49 -3.20
C GLN A 13 6.50 -3.23 -2.25
N ALA A 14 6.74 -3.26 -0.94
CA ALA A 14 5.72 -2.94 0.06
C ALA A 14 5.24 -1.49 -0.09
N ASN A 15 6.15 -0.55 -0.30
CA ASN A 15 5.82 0.85 -0.53
C ASN A 15 4.95 1.02 -1.79
N SER A 16 5.37 0.48 -2.92
CA SER A 16 4.57 0.51 -4.15
C SER A 16 3.19 -0.10 -3.97
N TYR A 17 3.10 -1.22 -3.25
CA TYR A 17 1.80 -1.86 -2.99
C TYR A 17 0.86 -0.94 -2.20
N ILE A 18 1.34 -0.34 -1.10
CA ILE A 18 0.55 0.61 -0.29
C ILE A 18 0.06 1.77 -1.16
N LEU A 19 0.98 2.43 -1.88
CA LEU A 19 0.66 3.63 -2.66
C LEU A 19 -0.37 3.37 -3.77
N LEU A 20 -0.38 2.17 -4.34
CA LEU A 20 -1.28 1.78 -5.42
C LEU A 20 -2.66 1.29 -4.94
N HIS A 21 -2.73 0.68 -3.75
CA HIS A 21 -3.92 -0.07 -3.33
C HIS A 21 -4.69 0.54 -2.17
N ILE A 22 -4.12 1.49 -1.43
CA ILE A 22 -4.88 2.13 -0.35
C ILE A 22 -5.90 3.12 -0.92
N ASP A 23 -7.14 3.02 -0.45
CA ASP A 23 -8.26 3.83 -0.94
C ASP A 23 -8.09 5.31 -0.61
N LYS A 24 -7.48 5.63 0.54
CA LYS A 24 -7.19 7.00 0.96
C LYS A 24 -6.32 7.77 -0.06
N LEU A 25 -5.50 7.06 -0.83
CA LEU A 25 -4.66 7.65 -1.88
C LEU A 25 -5.32 7.68 -3.27
N SER A 26 -6.56 7.18 -3.41
CA SER A 26 -7.30 7.23 -4.67
C SER A 26 -7.44 8.64 -5.25
N PRO A 27 -7.83 9.68 -4.48
CA PRO A 27 -7.95 11.03 -5.04
C PRO A 27 -6.60 11.56 -5.56
N TYR A 28 -5.51 11.32 -4.81
CA TYR A 28 -4.16 11.72 -5.22
C TYR A 28 -3.68 10.99 -6.47
N ARG A 29 -3.99 9.69 -6.61
CA ARG A 29 -3.67 8.93 -7.84
C ARG A 29 -4.42 9.48 -9.04
N GLN A 30 -5.69 9.84 -8.86
CA GLN A 30 -6.51 10.42 -9.92
C GLN A 30 -5.97 11.78 -10.34
N GLU A 31 -5.74 12.68 -9.40
CA GLU A 31 -5.16 14.02 -9.66
C GLU A 31 -3.81 13.93 -10.37
N PHE A 32 -2.94 13.00 -9.94
CA PHE A 32 -1.69 12.73 -10.62
C PHE A 32 -1.92 12.31 -12.08
N LEU A 33 -2.80 11.35 -12.35
CA LEU A 33 -3.07 10.89 -13.73
C LEU A 33 -3.68 11.98 -14.60
N GLU A 34 -4.58 12.81 -14.05
CA GLU A 34 -5.15 13.97 -14.72
C GLU A 34 -4.05 14.99 -15.10
N SER A 35 -3.12 15.25 -14.17
CA SER A 35 -1.95 16.11 -14.45
C SER A 35 -1.06 15.55 -15.56
N GLN A 36 -0.91 14.22 -15.64
CA GLN A 36 -0.14 13.59 -16.71
C GLN A 36 -0.89 13.66 -18.04
N GLN A 37 -2.21 13.42 -18.07
CA GLN A 37 -3.02 13.51 -19.30
C GLN A 37 -3.00 14.92 -19.89
N ALA A 38 -3.08 15.96 -19.05
CA ALA A 38 -2.94 17.34 -19.48
C ALA A 38 -1.60 17.61 -20.17
N ALA A 39 -0.52 16.96 -19.73
CA ALA A 39 0.81 17.07 -20.34
C ALA A 39 0.96 16.28 -21.67
N TYR A 40 0.03 15.37 -21.98
CA TYR A 40 -0.03 14.61 -23.23
C TYR A 40 -1.08 15.16 -24.21
N ASP A 41 -1.41 16.46 -24.13
CA ASP A 41 -2.40 17.13 -24.97
C ASP A 41 -3.78 16.44 -24.98
N GLY A 42 -4.15 15.80 -23.86
CA GLY A 42 -5.43 15.10 -23.72
C GLY A 42 -5.50 13.76 -24.46
N ILE A 43 -4.39 13.23 -24.97
CA ILE A 43 -4.33 11.88 -25.52
C ILE A 43 -4.60 10.87 -24.39
N GLN A 44 -5.54 9.95 -24.62
CA GLN A 44 -5.83 8.89 -23.67
C GLN A 44 -4.59 8.02 -23.43
N ILE A 45 -4.17 7.98 -22.16
CA ILE A 45 -3.06 7.16 -21.71
C ILE A 45 -3.56 5.72 -21.56
N SER A 46 -2.84 4.75 -22.14
CA SER A 46 -3.21 3.34 -21.97
C SER A 46 -3.11 2.91 -20.51
N LYS A 47 -3.94 1.98 -20.06
CA LYS A 47 -3.88 1.40 -18.70
C LYS A 47 -2.50 0.84 -18.33
N ARG A 48 -1.76 0.33 -19.31
CA ARG A 48 -0.36 -0.13 -19.12
C ARG A 48 0.55 1.04 -18.77
N THR A 49 0.39 2.16 -19.47
CA THR A 49 1.16 3.38 -19.25
C THR A 49 0.78 4.05 -17.93
N GLU A 50 -0.51 4.10 -17.58
CA GLU A 50 -0.97 4.60 -16.28
C GLU A 50 -0.32 3.84 -15.12
N ASN A 51 -0.38 2.50 -15.15
CA ASN A 51 0.28 1.67 -14.14
C ASN A 51 1.78 1.94 -14.05
N LYS A 52 2.44 2.13 -15.19
CA LYS A 52 3.87 2.48 -15.24
C LYS A 52 4.13 3.84 -14.57
N LEU A 53 3.32 4.86 -14.87
CA LEU A 53 3.43 6.18 -14.28
C LEU A 53 3.19 6.15 -12.76
N LEU A 54 2.19 5.39 -12.31
CA LEU A 54 1.89 5.22 -10.89
C LEU A 54 3.00 4.49 -10.13
N VAL A 55 3.71 3.56 -10.77
CA VAL A 55 4.85 2.89 -10.12
C VAL A 55 6.10 3.79 -10.11
N GLU A 56 6.39 4.46 -11.22
CA GLU A 56 7.68 5.14 -11.42
C GLU A 56 7.69 6.60 -10.95
N LYS A 57 6.57 7.32 -11.09
CA LYS A 57 6.55 8.79 -10.91
C LYS A 57 5.65 9.25 -9.77
N PHE A 58 4.53 8.56 -9.54
CA PHE A 58 3.57 8.95 -8.49
C PHE A 58 4.20 9.07 -7.09
N PRO A 59 5.08 8.17 -6.61
CA PRO A 59 5.66 8.33 -5.27
C PRO A 59 6.40 9.65 -5.08
N LYS A 60 7.17 10.07 -6.10
CA LYS A 60 7.89 11.34 -6.08
C LYS A 60 6.95 12.53 -6.18
N TRP A 61 5.93 12.44 -7.04
CA TRP A 61 4.92 13.48 -7.17
C TRP A 61 4.15 13.68 -5.85
N LEU A 62 3.75 12.60 -5.19
CA LEU A 62 3.03 12.63 -3.91
C LEU A 62 3.86 13.28 -2.80
N ALA A 63 5.16 12.98 -2.75
CA ALA A 63 6.08 13.60 -1.80
C ALA A 63 6.17 15.12 -1.97
N ASN A 64 6.17 15.61 -3.23
CA ASN A 64 6.19 17.04 -3.50
C ASN A 64 4.88 17.74 -3.08
N GLN A 65 3.72 17.09 -3.22
CA GLN A 65 2.45 17.67 -2.79
C GLN A 65 2.40 17.94 -1.28
N MET A 66 3.06 17.10 -0.49
CA MET A 66 3.13 17.24 0.96
C MET A 66 3.96 18.44 1.43
N GLU A 67 4.83 18.97 0.57
CA GLU A 67 5.60 20.19 0.86
C GLU A 67 4.79 21.46 0.51
N ALA A 68 3.82 21.34 -0.38
CA ALA A 68 3.04 22.47 -0.90
C ALA A 68 1.71 22.70 -0.17
N GLU A 69 1.10 21.64 0.37
CA GLU A 69 -0.26 21.69 0.93
C GLU A 69 -0.35 21.22 2.40
N GLN A 70 -1.40 21.66 3.09
CA GLN A 70 -1.75 21.12 4.40
C GLN A 70 -2.45 19.76 4.22
N VAL A 71 -1.65 18.70 4.11
CA VAL A 71 -2.11 17.32 3.84
C VAL A 71 -2.45 16.58 5.15
N ASP A 72 -3.42 15.65 5.09
CA ASP A 72 -3.77 14.73 6.17
C ASP A 72 -2.52 13.98 6.67
N ALA A 73 -2.31 13.95 7.99
CA ALA A 73 -1.20 13.26 8.64
C ALA A 73 -1.09 11.78 8.22
N ASP A 74 -2.21 11.11 7.95
CA ASP A 74 -2.21 9.73 7.47
C ASP A 74 -1.65 9.61 6.06
N VAL A 75 -1.97 10.55 5.17
CA VAL A 75 -1.43 10.59 3.80
C VAL A 75 0.07 10.87 3.85
N ILE A 76 0.50 11.77 4.74
CA ILE A 76 1.92 12.05 5.00
C ILE A 76 2.64 10.77 5.44
N ALA A 77 2.05 10.01 6.37
CA ALA A 77 2.62 8.77 6.87
C ALA A 77 2.71 7.70 5.77
N LEU A 78 1.68 7.57 4.93
CA LEU A 78 1.66 6.62 3.81
C LEU A 78 2.71 6.94 2.75
N ALA A 79 2.91 8.21 2.42
CA ALA A 79 3.89 8.65 1.43
C ALA A 79 5.34 8.44 1.89
N ARG A 80 5.61 8.52 3.21
CA ARG A 80 6.92 8.16 3.80
C ARG A 80 7.23 6.67 3.64
N GLY A 81 6.19 5.85 3.52
CA GLY A 81 6.29 4.43 3.32
C GLY A 81 6.44 3.63 4.63
N PRO A 82 6.44 2.30 4.51
CA PRO A 82 6.48 1.40 5.66
C PRO A 82 7.84 1.42 6.35
N HIS A 83 7.85 1.11 7.64
CA HIS A 83 9.09 0.98 8.40
C HIS A 83 9.92 -0.23 7.92
N LYS A 84 11.24 -0.10 7.94
CA LYS A 84 12.17 -1.17 7.48
C LYS A 84 12.09 -2.41 8.37
N VAL A 85 11.78 -2.23 9.64
CA VAL A 85 11.55 -3.33 10.59
C VAL A 85 10.07 -3.62 10.62
N VAL A 86 9.70 -4.85 10.27
CA VAL A 86 8.31 -5.31 10.27
C VAL A 86 8.12 -6.48 11.23
N SER A 87 6.95 -6.54 11.85
CA SER A 87 6.53 -7.73 12.58
C SER A 87 6.07 -8.80 11.60
N THR A 88 6.58 -10.02 11.78
CA THR A 88 6.13 -11.19 11.01
C THR A 88 5.24 -12.07 11.88
N TYR A 89 4.24 -12.65 11.24
CA TYR A 89 3.35 -13.64 11.84
C TYR A 89 3.61 -14.99 11.20
N ASP A 90 3.60 -16.04 12.03
CA ASP A 90 3.65 -17.40 11.53
C ASP A 90 2.38 -17.66 10.71
N GLY A 91 2.57 -18.08 9.46
CA GLY A 91 1.50 -18.43 8.55
C GLY A 91 1.54 -19.92 8.26
N PHE A 92 0.44 -20.61 8.49
CA PHE A 92 0.29 -22.04 8.20
C PHE A 92 -0.48 -22.21 6.89
N ILE A 93 -0.16 -23.27 6.13
CA ILE A 93 -0.97 -23.66 4.97
C ILE A 93 -1.93 -24.76 5.44
N VAL A 94 -3.23 -24.46 5.49
CA VAL A 94 -4.29 -25.42 5.83
C VAL A 94 -5.14 -25.61 4.58
N ASN A 95 -5.19 -26.84 4.06
CA ASN A 95 -5.98 -27.18 2.86
C ASN A 95 -5.69 -26.29 1.64
N GLY A 96 -4.44 -25.86 1.45
CA GLY A 96 -4.04 -24.98 0.34
C GLY A 96 -4.22 -23.49 0.59
N PHE A 97 -4.80 -23.09 1.72
CA PHE A 97 -4.96 -21.69 2.12
C PHE A 97 -3.91 -21.28 3.13
N ARG A 98 -3.24 -20.14 2.91
CA ARG A 98 -2.32 -19.55 3.88
C ARG A 98 -3.13 -18.82 4.95
N VAL A 99 -3.13 -19.34 6.17
CA VAL A 99 -3.76 -18.75 7.35
C VAL A 99 -2.68 -18.11 8.21
N HIS A 100 -2.85 -16.83 8.54
CA HIS A 100 -1.98 -16.15 9.50
C HIS A 100 -2.52 -16.36 10.91
N THR A 101 -1.73 -16.95 11.81
CA THR A 101 -2.11 -16.99 13.23
C THR A 101 -1.61 -15.72 13.89
N LYS A 102 -2.50 -14.75 14.11
CA LYS A 102 -2.27 -13.78 15.17
C LYS A 102 -2.36 -14.58 16.47
N LYS A 103 -1.27 -14.65 17.25
CA LYS A 103 -1.37 -15.07 18.66
C LYS A 103 -2.18 -14.00 19.39
N HIS A 104 -3.49 -14.06 19.30
CA HIS A 104 -4.41 -13.37 20.19
C HIS A 104 -5.06 -14.45 21.05
N GLU A 105 -4.56 -14.61 22.26
CA GLU A 105 -5.23 -15.43 23.25
C GLU A 105 -6.60 -14.81 23.57
N GLN A 106 -7.61 -15.67 23.49
CA GLN A 106 -8.91 -15.64 24.18
C GLN A 106 -10.04 -14.78 23.59
N HIS A 107 -11.12 -15.52 23.26
CA HIS A 107 -12.50 -15.13 22.98
C HIS A 107 -12.78 -14.25 21.76
N CYS A 108 -13.24 -14.86 20.67
CA CYS A 108 -14.58 -14.60 20.12
C CYS A 108 -14.99 -15.63 19.04
N VAL A 109 -16.30 -15.84 18.97
CA VAL A 109 -17.06 -16.89 18.27
C VAL A 109 -17.34 -16.46 16.81
N LEU A 110 -17.55 -17.46 15.91
CA LEU A 110 -17.81 -17.43 14.43
C LEU A 110 -19.02 -16.54 13.98
N PRO A 111 -19.45 -16.35 12.69
CA PRO A 111 -19.05 -16.93 11.37
C PRO A 111 -19.09 -16.02 10.05
N LEU A 112 -18.39 -16.44 8.97
CA LEU A 112 -18.57 -16.21 7.49
C LEU A 112 -18.52 -14.77 6.85
N PRO A 113 -18.30 -14.59 5.52
CA PRO A 113 -17.52 -15.34 4.52
C PRO A 113 -16.30 -14.50 4.03
N LEU A 114 -15.08 -15.00 4.20
CA LEU A 114 -13.87 -14.22 3.91
C LEU A 114 -13.49 -14.30 2.44
N THR A 115 -13.73 -13.19 1.71
CA THR A 115 -13.03 -12.91 0.46
C THR A 115 -11.54 -12.90 0.75
N CYS A 116 -10.83 -13.84 0.12
CA CYS A 116 -9.39 -13.98 0.17
C CYS A 116 -8.73 -12.77 -0.53
N GLN A 117 -8.58 -11.67 0.20
CA GLN A 117 -7.69 -10.59 -0.19
C GLN A 117 -6.31 -10.92 0.36
N LYS A 118 -5.27 -10.81 -0.47
CA LYS A 118 -3.89 -11.09 -0.07
C LYS A 118 -3.50 -10.12 1.05
N ASP A 119 -3.59 -10.58 2.29
CA ASP A 119 -3.30 -9.77 3.48
C ASP A 119 -1.79 -9.54 3.63
N PHE A 120 -1.29 -8.53 2.95
CA PHE A 120 -0.15 -7.77 3.47
C PHE A 120 -0.72 -6.77 4.48
N GLU A 121 -1.08 -7.27 5.66
CA GLU A 121 -1.64 -6.46 6.74
C GLU A 121 -0.50 -5.67 7.40
N ILE A 122 -0.13 -4.54 6.80
CA ILE A 122 0.70 -3.51 7.46
C ILE A 122 -0.21 -2.80 8.45
N ARG A 123 -0.39 -3.42 9.62
CA ARG A 123 -1.06 -2.74 10.73
C ARG A 123 -0.10 -1.74 11.38
N ASN A 124 -0.50 -0.48 11.26
CA ASN A 124 -0.14 0.69 12.04
C ASN A 124 1.27 1.28 11.85
N LEU A 125 1.29 2.32 11.00
CA LEU A 125 1.97 3.58 11.30
C LEU A 125 1.33 4.17 12.57
N CYS A 126 1.97 3.96 13.71
CA CYS A 126 2.04 4.82 14.89
C CYS A 126 3.28 4.39 15.67
#